data_AF-A0A3L7YRA9-F1
#
_entry.id   AF-A0A3L7YRA9-F1
#
_cell.length_a   1.000
_cell.length_b   1.000
_cell.length_c   1.000
_cell.angle_alpha   90.00
_cell.angle_beta   90.00
_cell.angle_gamma   90.00
#
_symmetry.space_group_name_H-M   'P 1'
#
loop_
_entity.id
_entity.type
_entity.pdbx_description
1 polymer ?
#
loop_
_entity_poly.entity_id
_entity_poly.type
_entity_poly.pdbx_seq_one_letter_code
_entity_poly.pdbx_strand_id
1 'polypeptide(L)'
;MSVARDPNEEPIRAAIQDEAIVDNLDLLLACLPGEIVAAIRDLATREELAAGRDGLLEIVMDRGRRPEARLTSGDVTLLDREVTDE
;
A
#
# COMPACT_ATOMS: atom_id res chain seq x y z
N MET A 1 40.09 28.01 18.50
CA MET A 1 40.39 26.86 17.61
C MET A 1 39.08 26.38 17.03
N SER A 2 38.83 26.64 15.76
CA SER A 2 37.63 26.19 15.06
C SER A 2 37.77 24.70 14.78
N VAL A 3 36.84 23.91 15.31
CA VAL A 3 36.69 22.49 14.95
C VAL A 3 36.37 22.47 13.45
N ALA A 4 37.29 21.88 12.67
CA ALA A 4 37.06 21.62 11.26
C ALA A 4 35.84 20.68 11.18
N ARG A 5 34.78 21.13 10.50
CA ARG A 5 33.69 20.24 10.09
C ARG A 5 34.26 19.30 9.04
N ASP A 6 34.15 18.01 9.29
CA ASP A 6 34.59 16.97 8.38
C ASP A 6 33.72 17.05 7.10
N PRO A 7 34.30 17.17 5.89
CA PRO A 7 33.54 17.29 4.65
C PRO A 7 32.88 15.96 4.22
N ASN A 8 33.02 14.90 5.02
CA ASN A 8 32.43 13.58 4.77
C ASN A 8 31.13 13.32 5.57
N GLU A 9 30.54 14.32 6.24
CA GLU A 9 29.27 14.16 6.98
C GLU A 9 28.00 14.27 6.10
N GLU A 10 28.11 14.49 4.79
CA GLU A 10 26.99 14.41 3.84
C GLU A 10 27.03 13.05 3.10
N PRO A 11 25.93 12.28 2.90
CA PRO A 11 24.58 12.36 3.43
C PRO A 11 24.02 10.95 3.73
N ILE A 12 24.48 10.26 4.79
CA ILE A 12 23.96 8.90 5.08
C ILE A 12 22.43 8.92 5.34
N ARG A 13 21.87 10.07 5.71
CA ARG A 13 20.43 10.26 5.94
C ARG A 13 19.60 10.51 4.69
N ALA A 14 20.19 10.91 3.56
CA ALA A 14 19.42 11.24 2.34
C ALA A 14 19.32 10.07 1.35
N ALA A 15 20.02 8.97 1.61
CA ALA A 15 20.11 7.81 0.74
C ALA A 15 19.64 6.51 1.40
N ILE A 16 18.87 6.59 2.51
CA ILE A 16 17.99 5.48 2.88
C ILE A 16 16.75 5.56 1.97
N GLN A 17 17.01 5.25 0.69
CA GLN A 17 16.16 4.55 -0.25
C GLN A 17 14.64 4.74 -0.08
N ASP A 18 14.11 5.84 -0.61
CA ASP A 18 12.67 5.92 -0.95
C ASP A 18 12.30 4.89 -2.05
N GLU A 19 13.28 4.31 -2.74
CA GLU A 19 13.08 3.25 -3.75
C GLU A 19 12.90 1.83 -3.16
N ALA A 20 13.15 1.58 -1.87
CA ALA A 20 13.18 0.19 -1.34
C ALA A 20 11.89 -0.29 -0.64
N ILE A 21 10.87 0.56 -0.45
CA ILE A 21 9.63 0.17 0.23
C ILE A 21 8.45 -0.03 -0.75
N VAL A 22 8.55 0.48 -1.98
CA VAL A 22 7.49 0.42 -3.00
C VAL A 22 7.57 -0.86 -3.86
N ASP A 23 8.66 -1.64 -3.73
CA ASP A 23 9.14 -2.47 -4.83
C ASP A 23 8.43 -3.81 -5.06
N ASN A 24 7.32 -4.12 -4.39
CA ASN A 24 6.40 -5.12 -4.96
C ASN A 24 5.00 -5.19 -4.36
N LEU A 25 4.20 -4.12 -4.52
CA LEU A 25 2.76 -4.21 -4.28
C LEU A 25 2.14 -5.42 -5.00
N ASP A 26 2.60 -5.73 -6.22
CA ASP A 26 2.12 -6.90 -6.96
C ASP A 26 2.44 -8.24 -6.28
N LEU A 27 3.64 -8.42 -5.68
CA LEU A 27 3.91 -9.63 -4.88
C LEU A 27 3.11 -9.67 -3.60
N LEU A 28 2.84 -8.52 -2.97
CA LEU A 28 1.99 -8.48 -1.78
C LEU A 28 0.56 -8.88 -2.12
N LEU A 29 0.02 -8.35 -3.23
CA LEU A 29 -1.28 -8.75 -3.74
C LEU A 29 -1.30 -10.24 -4.14
N ALA A 30 -0.21 -10.78 -4.68
CA ALA A 30 -0.12 -12.20 -5.03
C ALA A 30 -0.25 -13.16 -3.83
N CYS A 31 -0.03 -12.69 -2.60
CA CYS A 31 -0.23 -13.46 -1.38
C CYS A 31 -1.69 -13.47 -0.89
N LEU A 32 -2.56 -12.63 -1.48
CA LEU A 32 -3.96 -12.52 -1.09
C LEU A 32 -4.85 -13.49 -1.89
N PRO A 33 -6.04 -13.85 -1.39
CA PRO A 33 -7.02 -14.61 -2.15
C PRO A 33 -7.34 -13.93 -3.49
N GLY A 34 -7.46 -14.71 -4.56
CA GLY A 34 -7.61 -14.18 -5.92
C GLY A 34 -8.80 -13.23 -6.11
N GLU A 35 -9.89 -13.45 -5.37
CA GLU A 35 -11.06 -12.58 -5.37
C GLU A 35 -10.79 -11.19 -4.76
N ILE A 36 -9.92 -11.10 -3.75
CA ILE A 36 -9.51 -9.84 -3.15
C ILE A 36 -8.63 -9.07 -4.13
N VAL A 37 -7.70 -9.76 -4.78
CA VAL A 37 -6.85 -9.17 -5.82
C VAL A 37 -7.70 -8.64 -6.98
N ALA A 38 -8.71 -9.40 -7.41
CA ALA A 38 -9.63 -8.97 -8.46
C ALA A 38 -10.40 -7.71 -8.05
N ALA A 39 -10.95 -7.66 -6.82
CA ALA A 39 -11.67 -6.50 -6.31
C ALA A 39 -10.77 -5.25 -6.21
N ILE A 40 -9.52 -5.40 -5.77
CA ILE A 40 -8.55 -4.29 -5.70
C ILE A 40 -8.15 -3.80 -7.09
N ARG A 41 -7.96 -4.71 -8.05
CA ARG A 41 -7.64 -4.32 -9.42
C ARG A 41 -8.80 -3.59 -10.09
N ASP A 42 -10.03 -4.04 -9.85
CA ASP A 42 -11.23 -3.33 -10.31
C ASP A 42 -11.32 -1.93 -9.68
N LEU A 43 -11.06 -1.83 -8.37
CA LEU A 43 -11.01 -0.56 -7.66
C LEU A 43 -9.95 0.40 -8.24
N ALA A 44 -8.77 -0.13 -8.59
CA ALA A 44 -7.68 0.63 -9.21
C ALA A 44 -8.02 1.18 -10.60
N THR A 45 -9.06 0.67 -11.27
CA THR A 45 -9.55 1.25 -12.53
C THR A 45 -10.39 2.51 -12.33
N ARG A 46 -10.84 2.81 -11.10
CA ARG A 46 -11.60 4.02 -10.81
C ARG A 46 -10.75 5.25 -11.08
N GLU A 47 -11.34 6.25 -11.71
CA GLU A 47 -10.65 7.46 -12.19
C GLU A 47 -9.84 8.16 -11.10
N GLU A 48 -10.37 8.25 -9.88
CA GLU A 48 -9.72 8.93 -8.75
C GLU A 48 -8.46 8.20 -8.28
N LEU A 49 -8.52 6.86 -8.17
CA LEU A 49 -7.38 6.02 -7.78
C LEU A 49 -6.37 5.88 -8.93
N ALA A 50 -6.84 5.73 -10.17
CA ALA A 50 -6.01 5.66 -11.36
C ALA A 50 -5.25 6.97 -11.64
N ALA A 51 -5.86 8.12 -11.33
CA ALA A 51 -5.23 9.43 -11.41
C ALA A 51 -4.30 9.72 -10.20
N GLY A 52 -4.16 8.79 -9.26
CA GLY A 52 -3.37 8.95 -8.03
C GLY A 52 -3.90 10.03 -7.08
N ARG A 53 -5.17 10.43 -7.23
CA ARG A 53 -5.84 11.44 -6.39
C ARG A 53 -6.47 10.84 -5.15
N ASP A 54 -6.81 9.56 -5.24
CA ASP A 54 -7.11 8.71 -4.12
C ASP A 54 -6.01 7.65 -4.02
N GLY A 55 -5.71 7.20 -2.81
CA GLY A 55 -4.64 6.24 -2.55
C GLY A 55 -5.15 5.08 -1.71
N LEU A 56 -4.81 3.85 -2.11
CA LEU A 56 -5.01 2.66 -1.28
C LEU A 56 -4.06 2.71 -0.09
N LEU A 57 -4.62 2.70 1.13
CA LEU A 57 -3.88 2.73 2.38
C LEU A 57 -3.70 1.33 2.98
N GLU A 58 -4.77 0.56 3.04
CA GLU A 58 -4.80 -0.75 3.72
C GLU A 58 -5.87 -1.66 3.11
N ILE A 59 -5.62 -2.97 3.14
CA ILE A 59 -6.62 -4.02 2.87
C ILE A 59 -6.86 -4.76 4.18
N VAL A 60 -8.10 -4.71 4.67
CA VAL A 60 -8.52 -5.35 5.93
C VAL A 60 -9.31 -6.61 5.63
N MET A 61 -8.90 -7.74 6.21
CA MET A 61 -9.55 -9.05 6.07
C MET A 61 -9.65 -9.72 7.45
N ASP A 62 -10.58 -9.24 8.27
CA ASP A 62 -10.79 -9.78 9.61
C ASP A 62 -11.81 -10.92 9.61
N ARG A 63 -11.57 -11.93 10.45
CA ARG A 63 -12.53 -13.01 10.71
C ARG A 63 -13.81 -12.42 11.30
N GLY A 64 -14.97 -12.82 10.77
CA GLY A 64 -16.30 -12.32 11.14
C GLY A 64 -16.70 -10.98 10.51
N ARG A 65 -15.92 -10.43 9.59
CA ARG A 65 -16.24 -9.18 8.87
C ARG A 65 -16.09 -9.35 7.35
N ARG A 66 -16.73 -8.43 6.61
CA ARG A 66 -16.51 -8.29 5.17
C ARG A 66 -15.15 -7.63 4.93
N PRO A 67 -14.38 -8.07 3.92
CA PRO A 67 -13.11 -7.46 3.59
C PRO A 67 -13.32 -6.05 3.04
N GLU A 68 -12.41 -5.14 3.37
CA GLU A 68 -12.52 -3.71 3.08
C GLU A 68 -11.18 -3.17 2.59
N ALA A 69 -11.22 -2.27 1.61
CA ALA A 69 -10.08 -1.43 1.25
C ALA A 69 -10.27 -0.05 1.87
N ARG A 70 -9.24 0.42 2.57
CA ARG A 70 -9.21 1.77 3.10
C ARG A 70 -8.50 2.67 2.12
N LEU A 71 -9.20 3.67 1.64
CA LEU A 71 -8.68 4.70 0.74
C LEU A 71 -8.52 6.02 1.49
N THR A 72 -7.77 6.95 0.92
CA THR A 72 -7.69 8.31 1.47
C THR A 72 -9.05 9.04 1.45
N SER A 73 -9.94 8.65 0.54
CA SER A 73 -11.31 9.18 0.44
C SER A 73 -12.33 8.48 1.35
N GLY A 74 -12.03 7.28 1.85
CA GLY A 74 -12.92 6.49 2.70
C GLY A 74 -12.79 4.98 2.52
N ASP A 75 -13.62 4.23 3.23
CA ASP A 75 -13.58 2.77 3.24
C ASP A 75 -14.54 2.19 2.18
N VAL A 76 -14.09 1.16 1.46
CA VAL A 76 -14.85 0.47 0.41
C VAL A 76 -14.91 -1.02 0.73
N THR A 77 -16.12 -1.58 0.83
CA THR A 77 -16.31 -3.03 0.94
C THR A 77 -15.86 -3.72 -0.36
N LEU A 78 -14.99 -4.72 -0.25
CA LEU A 78 -14.46 -5.47 -1.39
C LEU A 78 -15.35 -6.65 -1.76
N LEU A 79 -15.86 -7.39 -0.78
CA LEU A 79 -16.75 -8.54 -0.97
C LEU A 79 -17.95 -8.46 -0.01
N ASP A 80 -19.10 -8.96 -0.45
CA ASP A 80 -20.31 -9.05 0.38
C ASP A 80 -20.28 -10.18 1.43
N ARG A 81 -19.21 -10.97 1.45
CA ARG A 81 -18.99 -12.09 2.36
C ARG A 81 -17.62 -12.02 3.03
N GLU A 82 -17.45 -12.77 4.10
CA GLU A 82 -16.16 -12.98 4.76
C GLU A 82 -15.19 -13.75 3.84
N VAL A 83 -13.90 -13.51 4.02
CA VAL A 83 -12.82 -14.31 3.44
C VAL A 83 -12.56 -15.52 4.35
N THR A 84 -12.68 -16.72 3.81
CA THR A 84 -12.42 -17.97 4.52
C THR A 84 -11.07 -18.56 4.08
N ASP A 85 -10.39 -19.27 4.98
CA ASP A 85 -9.18 -20.03 4.62
C ASP A 85 -9.57 -21.15 3.64
N GLU A 86 -9.07 -21.11 2.40
CA GLU A 86 -9.05 -22.26 1.47
C GLU A 86 -7.66 -22.89 1.43
#